data_AF-R0GXX9-F1
#
_entry.id   AF-R0GXX9-F1
#
_cell.length_a   1.000
_cell.length_b   1.000
_cell.length_c   1.000
_cell.angle_alpha   90.00
_cell.angle_beta   90.00
_cell.angle_gamma   90.00
#
_symmetry.space_group_name_H-M   'P 1'
#
loop_
_entity.id
_entity.type
_entity.pdbx_description
1 polymer ?
#
loop_
_entity_poly.entity_id
_entity_poly.type
_entity_poly.pdbx_seq_one_letter_code
_entity_poly.pdbx_strand_id
1 'polypeptide(L)'
;METPTSWSELPIDMLRSVFSRLALADFHRAKIVCSSWHSCSKVSLPRKSGPWLFLSLEDGDCAVYNPEEDRVYRRKRVFSGTRIQANVSYREEDSSSSISGKSLEVAVSTSA
;
A
#
# COMPACT_ATOMS: atom_id res chain seq x y z
N MET A 1 -22.81 30.53 -19.33
CA MET A 1 -21.72 30.55 -18.33
C MET A 1 -21.60 29.12 -17.85
N GLU A 2 -20.66 28.36 -18.42
CA GLU A 2 -20.39 26.99 -18.00
C GLU A 2 -19.80 27.03 -16.59
N THR A 3 -20.46 26.43 -15.61
CA THR A 3 -19.88 26.29 -14.27
C THR A 3 -18.66 25.39 -14.37
N PRO A 4 -17.55 25.71 -13.67
CA PRO A 4 -16.36 24.86 -13.70
C PRO A 4 -16.76 23.48 -13.19
N THR A 5 -16.66 22.48 -14.06
CA THR A 5 -17.06 21.10 -13.77
C THR A 5 -16.26 20.60 -12.58
N SER A 6 -16.93 20.35 -11.46
CA SER A 6 -16.26 19.91 -10.25
C SER A 6 -15.83 18.45 -10.41
N TRP A 7 -14.54 18.17 -10.22
CA TRP A 7 -14.02 16.79 -10.18
C TRP A 7 -14.65 15.92 -9.10
N SER A 8 -15.43 16.51 -8.18
CA SER A 8 -16.21 15.79 -7.17
C SER A 8 -17.54 15.25 -7.70
N GLU A 9 -18.05 15.79 -8.79
CA GLU A 9 -19.32 15.41 -9.44
C GLU A 9 -19.12 14.39 -10.58
N LEU A 10 -17.87 13.97 -10.80
CA LEU A 10 -17.54 13.02 -11.86
C LEU A 10 -18.27 11.69 -11.63
N PRO A 11 -18.90 11.09 -12.66
CA PRO A 11 -19.54 9.79 -12.55
C PRO A 11 -18.61 8.71 -11.98
N ILE A 12 -19.17 7.80 -11.20
CA ILE A 12 -18.40 6.77 -10.49
C ILE A 12 -17.56 5.90 -11.45
N ASP A 13 -18.06 5.63 -12.65
CA ASP A 13 -17.35 4.82 -13.65
C ASP A 13 -16.11 5.53 -14.20
N MET A 14 -16.18 6.86 -14.36
CA MET A 14 -15.02 7.67 -14.74
C MET A 14 -14.00 7.73 -13.60
N LEU A 15 -14.45 7.90 -12.36
CA LEU A 15 -13.55 7.84 -11.20
C LEU A 15 -12.88 6.47 -11.09
N ARG A 16 -13.60 5.36 -11.27
CA ARG A 16 -13.03 4.01 -11.29
C ARG A 16 -11.95 3.85 -12.35
N SER A 17 -12.16 4.43 -13.54
CA SER A 17 -11.16 4.45 -14.62
C SER A 17 -9.92 5.28 -14.25
N VAL A 18 -10.06 6.35 -13.47
CA VAL A 18 -8.91 7.05 -12.89
C VAL A 18 -8.20 6.14 -11.88
N PHE A 19 -8.92 5.59 -10.90
CA PHE A 19 -8.37 4.73 -9.85
C PHE A 19 -7.64 3.49 -10.39
N SER A 20 -8.08 2.89 -11.50
CA SER A 20 -7.42 1.74 -12.11
C SER A 20 -6.05 2.05 -12.74
N ARG A 21 -5.77 3.33 -13.01
CA ARG A 21 -4.52 3.82 -13.61
C ARG A 21 -3.56 4.44 -12.60
N LEU A 22 -4.00 4.64 -11.36
CA LEU A 22 -3.16 5.20 -10.31
C LEU A 22 -2.17 4.15 -9.79
N ALA A 23 -0.93 4.57 -9.61
CA ALA A 23 0.03 3.81 -8.83
C ALA A 23 -0.40 3.79 -7.35
N LEU A 24 0.04 2.82 -6.55
CA LEU A 24 -0.51 2.59 -5.22
C LEU A 24 -0.38 3.82 -4.31
N ALA A 25 0.75 4.54 -4.39
CA ALA A 25 0.92 5.77 -3.62
C ALA A 25 -0.13 6.84 -3.97
N ASP A 26 -0.41 7.01 -5.27
CA ASP A 26 -1.40 7.98 -5.74
C ASP A 26 -2.83 7.50 -5.47
N PHE A 27 -3.07 6.19 -5.54
CA PHE A 27 -4.32 5.56 -5.11
C PHE A 27 -4.62 5.88 -3.63
N HIS A 28 -3.61 5.81 -2.76
CA HIS A 28 -3.76 6.19 -1.35
C HIS A 28 -4.01 7.69 -1.16
N ARG A 29 -3.33 8.55 -1.92
CA ARG A 29 -3.53 10.01 -1.86
C ARG A 29 -4.90 10.42 -2.41
N ALA A 30 -5.41 9.74 -3.43
CA ALA A 30 -6.73 9.99 -3.99
C ALA A 30 -7.85 9.84 -2.94
N LYS A 31 -7.66 9.00 -1.92
CA LYS A 31 -8.63 8.79 -0.83
C LYS A 31 -8.91 10.06 -0.02
N ILE A 32 -7.95 10.98 0.07
CA ILE A 32 -8.05 12.17 0.94
C ILE A 32 -8.49 13.43 0.18
N VAL A 33 -8.80 13.33 -1.12
CA VAL A 33 -9.19 14.48 -1.95
C VAL A 33 -10.57 15.00 -1.58
N CYS A 34 -11.59 14.14 -1.63
CA CYS A 34 -12.96 14.45 -1.22
C CYS A 34 -13.76 13.17 -0.93
N SER A 35 -14.96 13.32 -0.36
CA SER A 35 -15.83 12.20 0.01
C SER A 35 -16.21 11.30 -1.17
N SER A 36 -16.38 11.87 -2.37
CA SER A 36 -16.70 11.13 -3.60
C SER A 36 -15.56 10.19 -3.99
N TRP A 37 -14.32 10.70 -4.00
CA TRP A 37 -13.12 9.92 -4.30
C TRP A 37 -12.82 8.88 -3.22
N HIS A 38 -12.98 9.23 -1.95
CA HIS A 38 -12.87 8.27 -0.85
C HIS A 38 -13.84 7.11 -1.01
N SER A 39 -15.11 7.39 -1.36
CA SER A 39 -16.14 6.37 -1.57
C SER A 39 -15.81 5.48 -2.77
N CYS A 40 -15.36 6.09 -3.88
CA CYS A 40 -14.91 5.35 -5.07
C CYS A 40 -13.72 4.43 -4.77
N SER A 41 -12.77 4.86 -3.94
CA SER A 41 -11.60 4.04 -3.58
C SER A 41 -11.96 2.73 -2.87
N LYS A 42 -13.10 2.67 -2.19
CA LYS A 42 -13.56 1.45 -1.49
C LYS A 42 -14.09 0.39 -2.45
N VAL A 43 -14.70 0.82 -3.55
CA VAL A 43 -15.23 -0.07 -4.60
C VAL A 43 -14.19 -0.36 -5.70
N SER A 44 -13.18 0.50 -5.81
CA SER A 44 -12.06 0.35 -6.72
C SER A 44 -10.95 -0.41 -5.98
N LEU A 45 -11.05 -1.73 -5.83
CA LEU A 45 -9.96 -2.47 -5.16
C LEU A 45 -8.64 -2.21 -5.89
N PRO A 46 -7.56 -1.86 -5.17
CA PRO A 46 -6.23 -1.88 -5.77
C PRO A 46 -5.97 -3.29 -6.30
N ARG A 47 -5.37 -3.37 -7.50
CA ARG A 47 -4.97 -4.66 -8.09
C ARG A 47 -4.18 -5.41 -7.02
N LYS A 48 -4.45 -6.71 -6.83
CA LYS A 48 -3.73 -7.56 -5.85
C LYS A 48 -2.24 -7.28 -6.00
N SER A 49 -1.66 -6.54 -5.06
CA SER A 49 -0.23 -6.25 -5.15
C SER A 49 0.50 -7.47 -4.62
N GLY A 50 1.40 -8.05 -5.42
CA GLY A 50 2.34 -9.05 -4.95
C GLY A 50 3.15 -8.56 -3.73
N PRO A 51 3.97 -9.40 -3.11
CA PRO A 51 4.72 -9.02 -1.92
C PRO A 51 5.61 -7.78 -2.18
N TRP A 52 5.46 -6.77 -1.32
CA TRP A 52 6.24 -5.53 -1.37
C TRP A 52 7.63 -5.80 -0.81
N LEU A 53 8.69 -5.37 -1.50
CA LEU A 53 10.06 -5.55 -1.03
C LEU A 53 10.52 -4.30 -0.28
N PHE A 54 10.82 -4.46 1.01
CA PHE A 54 11.42 -3.40 1.81
C PHE A 54 12.94 -3.43 1.65
N LEU A 55 13.50 -2.31 1.20
CA LEU A 55 14.93 -2.10 1.02
C LEU A 55 15.42 -1.12 2.09
N SER A 56 16.35 -1.57 2.93
CA SER A 56 17.08 -0.70 3.85
C SER A 56 18.29 -0.13 3.13
N LEU A 57 18.39 1.19 3.04
CA LEU A 57 19.56 1.88 2.47
C LEU A 57 20.53 2.28 3.58
N GLU A 58 21.82 2.35 3.26
CA GLU A 58 22.90 2.62 4.22
C GLU A 58 22.73 3.96 4.96
N ASP A 59 22.14 4.97 4.32
CA ASP A 59 21.90 6.31 4.90
C ASP A 59 20.73 6.36 5.91
N GLY A 60 20.20 5.21 6.32
CA GLY A 60 19.01 5.10 7.15
C GLY A 60 17.70 5.37 6.39
N ASP A 61 17.76 5.70 5.10
CA ASP A 61 16.58 5.78 4.25
C ASP A 61 15.96 4.40 4.03
N CYS A 62 14.64 4.36 3.96
CA CYS A 62 13.89 3.15 3.62
C CYS A 62 13.24 3.33 2.26
N ALA A 63 13.33 2.31 1.41
CA ALA A 63 12.61 2.26 0.16
C ALA A 63 11.72 1.02 0.13
N VAL A 64 10.60 1.13 -0.58
CA VAL A 64 9.72 -0.01 -0.81
C VAL A 64 9.55 -0.19 -2.30
N TYR A 65 9.93 -1.36 -2.82
CA TYR A 65 9.77 -1.71 -4.22
C TYR A 65 8.48 -2.49 -4.41
N ASN A 66 7.67 -2.05 -5.36
CA ASN A 66 6.46 -2.72 -5.81
C ASN A 66 6.73 -3.37 -7.19
N PRO A 67 6.84 -4.70 -7.27
CA PRO A 67 7.11 -5.40 -8.54
C PRO A 67 5.97 -5.27 -9.56
N GLU A 68 4.74 -5.05 -9.12
CA GLU A 68 3.57 -4.88 -10.02
C GLU A 68 3.61 -3.57 -10.80
N GLU A 69 4.27 -2.56 -10.25
CA GLU A 69 4.36 -1.22 -10.84
C GLU A 69 5.75 -0.91 -11.37
N ASP A 70 6.72 -1.81 -11.14
CA ASP A 70 8.15 -1.58 -11.37
C ASP A 70 8.59 -0.23 -10.78
N ARG A 71 8.15 0.05 -9.54
CA ARG A 71 8.36 1.35 -8.89
C ARG A 71 8.95 1.21 -7.49
N VAL A 72 9.90 2.09 -7.20
CA VAL A 72 10.52 2.24 -5.88
C VAL A 72 9.96 3.49 -5.19
N TYR A 73 9.34 3.28 -4.05
CA TYR A 73 8.84 4.32 -3.16
C TYR A 73 9.86 4.61 -2.06
N ARG A 74 10.60 5.71 -2.18
CA ARG A 74 11.57 6.13 -1.15
C ARG A 74 10.89 6.98 -0.09
N ARG A 75 11.02 6.61 1.17
CA ARG A 75 10.67 7.47 2.30
C ARG A 75 11.95 8.09 2.83
N LYS A 76 12.11 9.40 2.63
CA LYS A 76 13.13 10.18 3.31
C LYS A 76 12.76 10.24 4.80
N ARG A 77 13.63 9.84 5.72
CA ARG A 77 13.34 10.02 7.15
C ARG A 77 13.22 11.52 7.42
N VAL A 78 12.02 11.98 7.77
CA VAL A 78 11.80 13.37 8.19
C VAL A 78 12.07 13.53 9.69
N PHE A 79 12.09 12.43 10.46
CA PHE A 79 12.43 12.42 11.89
C PHE A 79 13.23 11.17 12.28
N SER A 80 14.33 11.38 13.00
CA SER A 80 15.28 10.37 13.48
C SER A 80 14.78 9.52 14.65
N GLY A 81 13.47 9.46 14.92
CA GLY A 81 12.93 8.97 16.19
C GLY A 81 12.09 7.69 16.15
N THR A 82 11.65 7.21 14.99
CA THR A 82 10.71 6.06 14.94
C THR A 82 11.41 4.80 14.44
N ARG A 83 11.59 3.81 15.33
CA ARG A 83 12.13 2.49 14.99
C ARG A 83 10.97 1.54 14.73
N ILE A 84 10.83 1.12 13.47
CA ILE A 84 9.86 0.08 13.09
C ILE A 84 10.57 -1.26 13.25
N GLN A 85 10.10 -2.12 14.15
CA GLN A 85 10.57 -3.49 14.28
C GLN A 85 9.58 -4.42 13.56
N ALA A 86 10.08 -5.20 12.61
CA ALA A 86 9.35 -6.32 12.06
C ALA A 86 9.78 -7.60 12.80
N ASN A 87 8.85 -8.27 13.48
CA ASN A 87 9.07 -9.61 13.98
C ASN A 87 8.61 -10.61 12.91
N VAL A 88 9.53 -11.49 12.51
CA VAL A 88 9.23 -12.64 11.66
C VAL A 88 9.09 -13.84 12.59
N SER A 89 7.88 -14.38 12.70
CA SER A 89 7.62 -15.62 13.42
C SER A 89 7.19 -16.71 12.46
N TYR A 90 7.75 -17.90 12.63
CA TYR A 90 7.33 -19.09 11.91
C TYR A 90 6.31 -19.83 12.76
N ARG A 91 5.10 -20.02 12.23
CA ARG A 91 4.13 -20.93 12.83
C ARG A 91 4.23 -22.26 12.10
N GLU A 92 4.66 -23.30 12.81
CA GLU A 92 4.56 -24.67 12.32
C GLU A 92 3.11 -25.12 12.50
N GLU A 93 2.45 -25.46 11.40
CA GLU A 93 1.11 -26.04 11.47
C GLU A 93 1.26 -27.54 11.64
N ASP A 94 0.82 -28.06 12.79
CA ASP A 94 0.76 -29.49 13.09
C ASP A 94 -0.23 -30.18 12.13
N SER A 95 0.27 -30.60 10.98
CA SER A 95 -0.46 -31.43 10.03
C SER A 95 0.12 -32.84 10.07
N SER A 96 -0.66 -33.82 10.55
CA SER A 96 -0.35 -35.26 10.56
C SER A 96 -0.26 -35.90 9.16
N SER A 97 0.14 -35.15 8.14
CA SER A 97 0.42 -35.62 6.79
C SER A 97 1.71 -34.96 6.30
N SER A 98 2.54 -35.72 5.60
CA SER A 98 3.99 -35.54 5.39
C SER A 98 4.47 -34.28 4.64
N ILE A 99 3.77 -33.15 4.73
CA ILE A 99 4.17 -31.87 4.15
C ILE A 99 3.97 -30.78 5.22
N SER A 100 5.05 -30.43 5.92
CA SER A 100 5.07 -29.31 6.87
C SER A 100 5.02 -28.00 6.10
N GLY A 101 3.85 -27.37 6.05
CA GLY A 101 3.69 -25.99 5.61
C GLY A 101 4.10 -25.04 6.73
N LYS A 102 5.11 -24.19 6.49
CA LYS A 102 5.50 -23.12 7.43
C LYS A 102 4.84 -21.83 6.98
N SER A 103 3.91 -21.31 7.79
CA SER A 103 3.27 -20.01 7.51
C SER A 103 4.15 -18.88 8.03
N LEU A 104 4.41 -17.89 7.16
CA LEU A 104 5.20 -16.69 7.47
C LEU A 104 4.26 -15.55 7.89
N GLU A 105 4.29 -15.18 9.17
CA GLU A 105 3.62 -13.97 9.64
C GLU A 105 4.64 -12.86 9.91
N VAL A 106 4.38 -11.68 9.35
CA VAL A 106 5.21 -10.48 9.56
C VAL A 106 4.40 -9.51 10.42
N ALA A 107 4.77 -9.39 11.70
CA ALA A 107 4.19 -8.42 12.61
C ALA A 107 5.04 -7.14 12.60
N VAL A 108 4.43 -5.99 12.32
CA VAL A 108 5.10 -4.68 12.32
C VAL A 108 4.72 -3.94 13.60
N SER A 109 5.70 -3.75 14.49
CA SER A 109 5.55 -3.02 15.75
C SER A 109 6.31 -1.69 15.69
N THR A 110 5.74 -0.67 16.33
CA THR A 110 6.38 0.64 16.48
C THR A 110 6.71 0.84 17.96
N SER A 111 7.98 1.02 18.31
CA SER A 111 8.36 1.44 19.67
C SER A 111 8.48 2.96 19.72
N ALA A 112 7.78 3.58 20.67
CA ALA A 112 7.86 5.01 20.97
C ALA A 112 9.06 5.33 21.87
#